data_AF-A0A2E7L2Q6-F1
#
_entry.id   AF-A0A2E7L2Q6-F1
#
_cell.length_a   1.000
_cell.length_b   1.000
_cell.length_c   1.000
_cell.angle_alpha   90.00
_cell.angle_beta   90.00
_cell.angle_gamma   90.00
#
_symmetry.space_group_name_H-M   'P 1'
#
loop_
_entity.id
_entity.type
_entity.pdbx_description
1 polymer ?
#
loop_
_entity_poly.entity_id
_entity_poly.type
_entity_poly.pdbx_seq_one_letter_code
_entity_poly.pdbx_strand_id
1 'polypeptide(L)'
;MVRRVVLSIVLLVLAFDAVARQALACPFCAAQSQTFTEEFASMHVVALTRLVSGPPAAKKDAKPGKLSGEDVPKAVFEITKVLKGKSLVGKLKRISTLYFGKAKPGQSFLIMGVDPPKIMWTTPLALTGRGEKYLARLGAVPTEGANRLRFFQSHLEDEDEMLARDAYDEFAKAPYDWVIALKTEMDHEQLIQWIKDENVPASRRRLYLTMLGVCGTSEDLPLLERFLKSKDRRKKAGLDAMIACYLTLRGAQGMPLIEELFLKNKKAEYADTYAAIMAIRFHGTQSKLIPRKRLLVGLRYMLDRPQLADLVIPDLAKWEDWSQMARLVSLFKDADEKSSWVRVPVINYLRACPLPQSKEHIKELEKVDPAAVKRARTFFPFGVDKKDPKAS
;
A
#
# COMPACT_ATOMS: atom_id res chain seq x y z
N MET A 1 -14.54 -14.18 -36.43
CA MET A 1 -14.73 -14.53 -35.00
C MET A 1 -13.39 -14.72 -34.27
N VAL A 2 -12.43 -15.44 -34.84
CA VAL A 2 -11.11 -15.72 -34.24
C VAL A 2 -10.32 -14.47 -33.83
N ARG A 3 -10.37 -13.38 -34.62
CA ARG A 3 -9.63 -12.14 -34.34
C ARG A 3 -10.13 -11.33 -33.13
N ARG A 4 -11.41 -11.50 -32.73
CA ARG A 4 -11.98 -10.85 -31.53
C ARG A 4 -11.65 -11.62 -30.25
N VAL A 5 -11.50 -12.94 -30.34
CA VAL A 5 -11.11 -13.81 -29.20
C VAL A 5 -9.64 -13.58 -28.81
N VAL A 6 -8.74 -13.41 -29.79
CA VAL A 6 -7.32 -13.12 -29.50
C VAL A 6 -7.14 -11.75 -28.82
N LEU A 7 -7.92 -10.73 -29.20
CA LEU A 7 -7.83 -9.41 -28.58
C LEU A 7 -8.33 -9.41 -27.12
N SER A 8 -9.36 -10.21 -26.82
CA SER A 8 -9.88 -10.37 -25.45
C SER A 8 -8.94 -11.17 -24.55
N ILE A 9 -8.15 -12.11 -25.09
CA ILE A 9 -7.14 -12.86 -24.33
C ILE A 9 -5.93 -11.98 -23.99
N VAL A 10 -5.49 -11.11 -24.91
CA VAL A 10 -4.38 -10.17 -24.66
C VAL A 10 -4.77 -9.09 -23.62
N LEU A 11 -6.02 -8.62 -23.63
CA LEU A 11 -6.54 -7.70 -22.60
C LEU A 11 -6.69 -8.37 -21.21
N LEU A 12 -6.96 -9.68 -21.15
CA LEU A 12 -7.03 -10.41 -19.88
C LEU A 12 -5.65 -10.68 -19.26
N VAL A 13 -4.62 -10.91 -20.10
CA VAL A 13 -3.24 -11.11 -19.65
C VAL A 13 -2.64 -9.81 -19.10
N LEU A 14 -2.93 -8.67 -19.72
CA LEU A 14 -2.48 -7.36 -19.22
C LEU A 14 -3.17 -6.92 -17.92
N ALA A 15 -4.41 -7.38 -17.69
CA ALA A 15 -5.10 -7.16 -16.41
C ALA A 15 -4.51 -8.02 -15.27
N PHE A 16 -3.89 -9.17 -15.58
CA PHE A 16 -3.28 -10.05 -14.58
C PHE A 16 -1.91 -9.53 -14.10
N ASP A 17 -1.13 -8.89 -14.97
CA ASP A 17 0.13 -8.24 -14.58
C ASP A 17 -0.08 -7.03 -13.65
N ALA A 18 -1.22 -6.34 -13.77
CA ALA A 18 -1.57 -5.22 -12.88
C ALA A 18 -1.92 -5.67 -11.45
N VAL A 19 -2.45 -6.89 -11.27
CA VAL A 19 -2.77 -7.44 -9.95
C VAL A 19 -1.53 -8.03 -9.27
N ALA A 20 -0.58 -8.58 -10.04
CA ALA A 20 0.68 -9.07 -9.49
C ALA A 20 1.58 -7.95 -8.93
N ARG A 21 1.51 -6.73 -9.48
CA ARG A 21 2.26 -5.57 -8.96
C ARG A 21 1.77 -5.04 -7.62
N GLN A 22 0.56 -5.39 -7.18
CA GLN A 22 0.10 -5.05 -5.82
C GLN A 22 0.78 -5.92 -4.74
N ALA A 23 1.44 -7.03 -5.10
CA ALA A 23 2.09 -7.92 -4.15
C ALA A 23 3.49 -7.46 -3.70
N LEU A 24 4.01 -6.35 -4.24
CA LEU A 24 5.35 -5.82 -3.90
C LEU A 24 5.31 -4.50 -3.11
N ALA A 25 4.16 -3.86 -2.97
CA ALA A 25 4.04 -2.65 -2.14
C ALA A 25 4.08 -3.00 -0.65
N CYS A 26 4.55 -2.05 0.18
CA CYS A 26 4.61 -2.24 1.63
C CYS A 26 3.21 -2.47 2.21
N PRO A 27 2.94 -3.62 2.86
CA PRO A 27 1.60 -3.96 3.36
C PRO A 27 1.16 -3.09 4.55
N PHE A 28 2.03 -2.20 5.02
CA PHE A 28 1.83 -1.33 6.17
C PHE A 28 1.49 0.12 5.77
N CYS A 29 1.58 0.49 4.50
CA CYS A 29 1.38 1.87 4.07
C CYS A 29 -0.09 2.26 3.97
N ALA A 30 -0.41 3.52 4.32
CA ALA A 30 -1.75 4.09 4.16
C ALA A 30 -2.09 4.30 2.67
N ALA A 31 -3.31 4.76 2.36
CA ALA A 31 -3.74 5.06 0.99
C ALA A 31 -2.70 5.92 0.25
N GLN A 32 -2.02 5.31 -0.71
CA GLN A 32 -0.91 5.90 -1.43
C GLN A 32 -1.47 6.92 -2.42
N SER A 33 -0.97 8.15 -2.37
CA SER A 33 -1.23 9.13 -3.45
C SER A 33 -0.28 8.85 -4.60
N GLN A 34 -0.55 9.35 -5.81
CA GLN A 34 0.45 9.27 -6.88
C GLN A 34 1.70 10.05 -6.46
N THR A 35 2.89 9.50 -6.74
CA THR A 35 4.13 10.27 -6.55
C THR A 35 4.29 11.26 -7.69
N PHE A 36 5.11 12.31 -7.53
CA PHE A 36 5.42 13.22 -8.63
C PHE A 36 6.05 12.50 -9.81
N THR A 37 6.78 11.42 -9.58
CA THR A 37 7.32 10.61 -10.69
C THR A 37 6.20 9.94 -11.49
N GLU A 38 5.19 9.38 -10.81
CA GLU A 38 4.01 8.78 -11.46
C GLU A 38 3.16 9.83 -12.16
N GLU A 39 2.91 10.97 -11.52
CA GLU A 39 2.21 12.10 -12.12
C GLU A 39 2.95 12.56 -13.38
N PHE A 40 4.25 12.81 -13.30
CA PHE A 40 5.07 13.23 -14.43
C PHE A 40 5.06 12.18 -15.55
N ALA A 41 5.05 10.89 -15.23
CA ALA A 41 4.94 9.82 -16.20
C ALA A 41 3.61 9.87 -16.97
N SER A 42 2.51 10.16 -16.28
CA SER A 42 1.16 10.26 -16.87
C SER A 42 0.92 11.52 -17.72
N MET A 43 1.74 12.56 -17.53
CA MET A 43 1.57 13.86 -18.21
C MET A 43 2.34 13.94 -19.52
N HIS A 44 1.86 14.73 -20.49
CA HIS A 44 2.59 14.98 -21.75
C HIS A 44 3.61 16.11 -21.62
N VAL A 45 3.29 17.13 -20.81
CA VAL A 45 4.16 18.27 -20.52
C VAL A 45 4.24 18.48 -19.01
N VAL A 46 5.44 18.79 -18.52
CA VAL A 46 5.68 19.18 -17.13
C VAL A 46 6.57 20.41 -17.13
N ALA A 47 6.11 21.51 -16.54
CA ALA A 47 6.81 22.79 -16.54
C ALA A 47 6.83 23.42 -15.13
N LEU A 48 7.99 23.94 -14.77
CA LEU A 48 8.16 24.90 -13.68
C LEU A 48 7.92 26.29 -14.26
N THR A 49 7.16 27.09 -13.53
CA THR A 49 6.68 28.38 -14.00
C THR A 49 6.71 29.42 -12.87
N ARG A 50 6.63 30.70 -13.24
CA ARG A 50 6.41 31.81 -12.29
C ARG A 50 5.16 32.59 -12.64
N LEU A 51 4.39 32.97 -11.63
CA LEU A 51 3.21 33.80 -11.83
C LEU A 51 3.62 35.19 -12.37
N VAL A 52 3.06 35.59 -13.50
CA VAL A 52 3.27 36.93 -14.08
C VAL A 52 2.13 37.85 -13.67
N SER A 53 0.89 37.39 -13.85
CA SER A 53 -0.31 38.15 -13.49
C SER A 53 -1.41 37.20 -13.01
N GLY A 54 -2.02 37.54 -11.88
CA GLY A 54 -3.21 36.84 -11.37
C GLY A 54 -4.41 36.96 -12.30
N PRO A 55 -5.53 36.28 -12.00
CA PRO A 55 -6.73 36.40 -12.78
C PRO A 55 -7.26 37.84 -12.77
N PRO A 56 -7.88 38.31 -13.87
CA PRO A 56 -8.55 39.60 -13.90
C PRO A 56 -9.54 39.71 -12.74
N ALA A 57 -9.68 40.89 -12.15
CA ALA A 57 -10.72 41.14 -11.16
C ALA A 57 -12.09 40.79 -11.76
N ALA A 58 -12.93 40.08 -11.00
CA ALA A 58 -14.27 39.76 -11.43
C ALA A 58 -15.01 41.05 -11.83
N LYS A 59 -15.59 41.09 -13.03
CA LYS A 59 -16.45 42.20 -13.43
C LYS A 59 -17.60 42.30 -12.41
N LYS A 60 -17.85 43.50 -11.88
CA LYS A 60 -18.85 43.76 -10.83
C LYS A 60 -20.27 43.32 -11.18
N ASP A 61 -20.54 43.05 -12.46
CA ASP A 61 -21.87 42.70 -13.00
C ASP A 61 -22.04 41.19 -13.30
N ALA A 62 -21.10 40.34 -12.87
CA ALA A 62 -21.19 38.90 -13.10
C ALA A 62 -22.32 38.27 -12.25
N LYS A 63 -23.42 37.87 -12.92
CA LYS A 63 -24.54 37.17 -12.26
C LYS A 63 -24.08 35.80 -11.74
N PRO A 64 -24.32 35.46 -10.46
CA PRO A 64 -24.01 34.13 -9.94
C PRO A 64 -24.82 33.06 -10.69
N GLY A 65 -24.14 32.04 -11.25
CA GLY A 65 -24.78 30.86 -11.85
C GLY A 65 -24.68 30.70 -13.37
N LYS A 66 -24.02 31.62 -14.11
CA LYS A 66 -23.66 31.41 -15.53
C LYS A 66 -22.18 31.72 -15.75
N LEU A 67 -21.30 30.83 -15.32
CA LEU A 67 -19.92 30.84 -15.81
C LEU A 67 -19.92 30.18 -17.18
N SER A 68 -19.91 30.98 -18.24
CA SER A 68 -19.54 30.47 -19.56
C SER A 68 -18.05 30.07 -19.53
N GLY A 69 -17.61 29.16 -20.39
CA GLY A 69 -16.21 28.71 -20.41
C GLY A 69 -15.17 29.82 -20.64
N GLU A 70 -15.61 31.03 -21.03
CA GLU A 70 -14.80 32.23 -21.23
C GLU A 70 -14.64 33.09 -19.96
N ASP A 71 -15.51 32.93 -18.96
CA ASP A 71 -15.54 33.75 -17.72
C ASP A 71 -14.74 33.14 -16.57
N VAL A 72 -14.05 32.02 -16.79
CA VAL A 72 -13.31 31.34 -15.72
C VAL A 72 -11.97 32.06 -15.46
N PRO A 73 -11.67 32.47 -14.21
CA PRO A 73 -10.48 33.27 -13.90
C PRO A 73 -9.19 32.52 -14.26
N LYS A 74 -8.47 33.05 -15.26
CA LYS A 74 -7.17 32.53 -15.70
C LYS A 74 -6.05 33.46 -15.27
N ALA A 75 -5.00 32.91 -14.69
CA ALA A 75 -3.74 33.61 -14.47
C ALA A 75 -2.75 33.32 -15.62
N VAL A 76 -1.73 34.16 -15.74
CA VAL A 76 -0.65 34.01 -16.72
C VAL A 76 0.64 33.66 -15.99
N PHE A 77 1.29 32.60 -16.43
CA PHE A 77 2.52 32.07 -15.87
C PHE A 77 3.61 32.05 -16.94
N GLU A 78 4.83 32.47 -16.59
CA GLU A 78 6.01 32.34 -17.45
C GLU A 78 6.68 31.00 -17.22
N ILE A 79 7.01 30.29 -18.29
CA ILE A 79 7.74 29.01 -18.21
C ILE A 79 9.20 29.31 -17.89
N THR A 80 9.68 28.85 -16.74
CA THR A 80 11.08 28.98 -16.33
C THR A 80 11.89 27.75 -16.69
N LYS A 81 11.29 26.55 -16.62
CA LYS A 81 11.94 25.29 -17.00
C LYS A 81 10.93 24.26 -17.46
N VAL A 82 11.22 23.58 -18.57
CA VAL A 82 10.43 22.42 -19.03
C VAL A 82 11.14 21.14 -18.58
N LEU A 83 10.47 20.36 -17.73
CA LEU A 83 10.97 19.08 -17.21
C LEU A 83 10.62 17.91 -18.15
N LYS A 84 9.45 17.97 -18.81
CA LYS A 84 8.99 16.96 -19.80
C LYS A 84 8.24 17.64 -20.94
N GLY A 85 8.35 17.11 -22.16
CA GLY A 85 7.55 17.55 -23.30
C GLY A 85 8.08 18.80 -24.03
N LYS A 86 9.41 19.02 -24.06
CA LYS A 86 10.03 20.19 -24.71
C LYS A 86 9.57 20.42 -26.15
N SER A 87 9.41 19.34 -26.94
CA SER A 87 8.93 19.41 -28.32
C SER A 87 7.48 19.88 -28.42
N LEU A 88 6.62 19.50 -27.46
CA LEU A 88 5.21 19.89 -27.39
C LEU A 88 5.04 21.35 -26.93
N VAL A 89 5.94 21.84 -26.07
CA VAL A 89 5.97 23.25 -25.64
C VAL A 89 6.47 24.16 -26.77
N GLY A 90 7.47 23.72 -27.53
CA GLY A 90 8.02 24.47 -28.66
C GLY A 90 8.52 25.86 -28.25
N LYS A 91 7.97 26.92 -28.86
CA LYS A 91 8.33 28.33 -28.58
C LYS A 91 7.42 29.01 -27.54
N LEU A 92 6.51 28.27 -26.91
CA LEU A 92 5.61 28.82 -25.91
C LEU A 92 6.42 29.33 -24.70
N LYS A 93 6.24 30.61 -24.36
CA LYS A 93 6.91 31.23 -23.20
C LYS A 93 5.99 31.37 -21.99
N ARG A 94 4.68 31.40 -22.21
CA ARG A 94 3.68 31.66 -21.17
C ARG A 94 2.53 30.68 -21.25
N ILE A 95 2.04 30.25 -20.10
CA ILE A 95 0.86 29.40 -19.95
C ILE A 95 -0.25 30.26 -19.34
N SER A 96 -1.46 30.16 -19.89
CA SER A 96 -2.66 30.72 -19.29
C SER A 96 -3.59 29.59 -18.87
N THR A 97 -3.84 29.46 -17.56
CA THR A 97 -4.65 28.38 -16.99
C THR A 97 -5.45 28.86 -15.78
N LEU A 98 -6.43 28.06 -15.38
CA LEU A 98 -7.32 28.34 -14.25
C LEU A 98 -6.53 28.48 -12.96
N TYR A 99 -6.76 29.58 -12.24
CA TYR A 99 -6.12 29.82 -10.95
C TYR A 99 -7.05 30.59 -10.03
N PHE A 100 -7.38 29.99 -8.89
CA PHE A 100 -8.29 30.56 -7.88
C PHE A 100 -7.57 31.13 -6.66
N GLY A 101 -6.23 31.11 -6.66
CA GLY A 101 -5.43 31.58 -5.52
C GLY A 101 -5.10 33.08 -5.59
N LYS A 102 -4.38 33.56 -4.58
CA LYS A 102 -3.98 34.97 -4.40
C LYS A 102 -2.46 35.16 -4.35
N ALA A 103 -1.73 34.30 -5.07
CA ALA A 103 -0.28 34.40 -5.13
C ALA A 103 0.21 35.74 -5.69
N LYS A 104 1.39 36.15 -5.23
CA LYS A 104 2.09 37.34 -5.71
C LYS A 104 2.84 37.01 -7.01
N PRO A 105 2.94 37.96 -7.96
CA PRO A 105 3.83 37.82 -9.11
C PRO A 105 5.25 37.41 -8.68
N GLY A 106 5.87 36.55 -9.48
CA GLY A 106 7.18 35.96 -9.22
C GLY A 106 7.16 34.65 -8.43
N GLN A 107 6.05 34.29 -7.77
CA GLN A 107 5.97 33.00 -7.05
C GLN A 107 6.00 31.81 -8.02
N SER A 108 6.68 30.74 -7.61
CA SER A 108 6.92 29.54 -8.41
C SER A 108 5.74 28.56 -8.35
N PHE A 109 5.47 27.91 -9.50
CA PHE A 109 4.40 26.94 -9.66
C PHE A 109 4.82 25.76 -10.54
N LEU A 110 4.32 24.57 -10.23
CA LEU A 110 4.29 23.42 -11.13
C LEU A 110 2.99 23.47 -11.95
N ILE A 111 3.12 23.40 -13.27
CA ILE A 111 1.99 23.26 -14.20
C ILE A 111 2.28 22.09 -15.13
N MET A 112 1.31 21.20 -15.28
CA MET A 112 1.39 20.02 -16.12
C MET A 112 0.36 20.08 -17.24
N GLY A 113 0.59 19.35 -18.32
CA GLY A 113 -0.23 19.39 -19.53
C GLY A 113 -0.52 18.01 -20.10
N VAL A 114 -1.75 17.81 -20.58
CA VAL A 114 -2.24 16.58 -21.23
C VAL A 114 -2.91 16.89 -22.59
N ASP A 115 -3.30 15.84 -23.32
CA ASP A 115 -4.12 15.89 -24.54
C ASP A 115 -3.53 16.71 -25.72
N PRO A 116 -2.31 16.39 -26.22
CA PRO A 116 -1.81 16.99 -27.45
C PRO A 116 -2.74 16.67 -28.66
N PRO A 117 -2.84 17.56 -29.68
CA PRO A 117 -2.00 18.74 -29.89
C PRO A 117 -2.42 19.98 -29.10
N LYS A 118 -3.67 20.03 -28.61
CA LYS A 118 -4.18 21.17 -27.83
C LYS A 118 -4.02 20.90 -26.33
N ILE A 119 -2.85 21.28 -25.81
CA ILE A 119 -2.48 20.99 -24.42
C ILE A 119 -3.52 21.59 -23.45
N MET A 120 -4.09 20.72 -22.63
CA MET A 120 -4.93 21.06 -21.49
C MET A 120 -4.06 21.15 -20.24
N TRP A 121 -4.01 22.32 -19.61
CA TRP A 121 -3.15 22.59 -18.46
C TRP A 121 -3.87 22.30 -17.14
N THR A 122 -3.14 21.71 -16.19
CA THR A 122 -3.64 21.50 -14.83
C THR A 122 -3.81 22.81 -14.06
N THR A 123 -4.52 22.74 -12.94
CA THR A 123 -4.49 23.80 -11.93
C THR A 123 -3.05 23.94 -11.41
N PRO A 124 -2.49 25.16 -11.34
CA PRO A 124 -1.13 25.39 -10.85
C PRO A 124 -0.95 24.97 -9.40
N LEU A 125 0.08 24.15 -9.13
CA LEU A 125 0.50 23.81 -7.77
C LEU A 125 1.59 24.78 -7.31
N ALA A 126 1.35 25.51 -6.22
CA ALA A 126 2.34 26.45 -5.67
C ALA A 126 3.57 25.70 -5.13
N LEU A 127 4.75 26.24 -5.38
CA LEU A 127 6.02 25.64 -4.97
C LEU A 127 6.80 26.56 -4.02
N THR A 128 7.45 25.97 -3.02
CA THR A 128 8.55 26.62 -2.32
C THR A 128 9.82 26.59 -3.17
N GLY A 129 10.86 27.33 -2.76
CA GLY A 129 12.17 27.24 -3.41
C GLY A 129 12.81 25.84 -3.27
N ARG A 130 12.50 25.09 -2.20
CA ARG A 130 12.91 23.69 -2.03
C ARG A 130 12.14 22.79 -3.00
N GLY A 131 10.83 22.96 -3.08
CA GLY A 131 9.94 22.29 -4.03
C GLY A 131 10.41 22.39 -5.48
N GLU A 132 10.75 23.61 -5.93
CA GLU A 132 11.26 23.83 -7.28
C GLU A 132 12.55 23.04 -7.55
N LYS A 133 13.51 23.10 -6.62
CA LYS A 133 14.79 22.37 -6.72
C LYS A 133 14.60 20.85 -6.70
N TYR A 134 13.69 20.38 -5.85
CA TYR A 134 13.34 18.97 -5.72
C TYR A 134 12.77 18.40 -7.01
N LEU A 135 11.70 19.02 -7.54
CA LEU A 135 11.07 18.59 -8.80
C LEU A 135 12.04 18.65 -9.99
N ALA A 136 12.92 19.65 -10.00
CA ALA A 136 13.95 19.78 -11.03
C ALA A 136 14.98 18.64 -11.04
N ARG A 137 15.15 17.91 -9.92
CA ARG A 137 16.07 16.76 -9.80
C ARG A 137 15.41 15.43 -10.12
N LEU A 138 14.08 15.32 -10.03
CA LEU A 138 13.36 14.04 -10.22
C LEU A 138 13.68 13.35 -11.55
N GLY A 139 13.87 14.11 -12.64
CA GLY A 139 14.23 13.54 -13.94
C GLY A 139 15.61 12.85 -14.00
N ALA A 140 16.47 13.07 -12.99
CA ALA A 140 17.78 12.41 -12.86
C ALA A 140 17.77 11.28 -11.82
N VAL A 141 16.67 11.11 -11.07
CA VAL A 141 16.55 10.03 -10.09
C VAL A 141 16.31 8.71 -10.84
N PRO A 142 17.01 7.62 -10.50
CA PRO A 142 16.77 6.31 -11.10
C PRO A 142 15.30 5.91 -10.98
N THR A 143 14.76 5.23 -11.99
CA THR A 143 13.36 4.78 -11.99
C THR A 143 13.12 3.61 -11.03
N GLU A 144 14.17 2.87 -10.69
CA GLU A 144 14.10 1.64 -9.88
C GLU A 144 15.34 1.47 -8.97
N GLY A 145 15.19 0.62 -7.94
CA GLY A 145 16.27 0.15 -7.08
C GLY A 145 16.61 1.06 -5.88
N ALA A 146 17.54 0.61 -5.04
CA ALA A 146 17.96 1.34 -3.83
C ALA A 146 18.48 2.76 -4.11
N ASN A 147 19.16 2.99 -5.24
CA ASN A 147 19.65 4.34 -5.60
C ASN A 147 18.51 5.36 -5.77
N ARG A 148 17.31 4.91 -6.17
CA ARG A 148 16.10 5.74 -6.16
C ARG A 148 15.74 6.15 -4.74
N LEU A 149 15.64 5.18 -3.85
CA LEU A 149 15.28 5.41 -2.45
C LEU A 149 16.32 6.23 -1.69
N ARG A 150 17.61 6.12 -2.05
CA ARG A 150 18.69 6.95 -1.47
C ARG A 150 18.40 8.44 -1.63
N PHE A 151 17.88 8.85 -2.79
CA PHE A 151 17.47 10.23 -3.02
C PHE A 151 16.31 10.62 -2.10
N PHE A 152 15.24 9.83 -2.08
CA PHE A 152 14.03 10.14 -1.30
C PHE A 152 14.25 10.05 0.21
N GLN A 153 15.19 9.23 0.69
CA GLN A 153 15.49 9.09 2.12
C GLN A 153 15.86 10.45 2.75
N SER A 154 16.62 11.26 2.02
CA SER A 154 17.03 12.60 2.47
C SER A 154 15.89 13.62 2.60
N HIS A 155 14.69 13.23 2.18
CA HIS A 155 13.48 14.06 2.18
C HIS A 155 12.38 13.50 3.10
N LEU A 156 12.62 12.40 3.82
CA LEU A 156 11.71 11.92 4.86
C LEU A 156 11.67 12.93 6.02
N GLU A 157 10.45 13.27 6.49
CA GLU A 157 10.21 14.38 7.44
C GLU A 157 10.83 15.73 7.03
N ASP A 158 10.92 16.04 5.73
CA ASP A 158 11.30 17.38 5.27
C ASP A 158 10.32 18.44 5.80
N GLU A 159 10.83 19.64 6.12
CA GLU A 159 10.03 20.79 6.53
C GLU A 159 9.03 21.22 5.46
N ASP A 160 9.35 20.96 4.19
CA ASP A 160 8.42 21.09 3.08
C ASP A 160 7.58 19.82 2.98
N GLU A 161 6.33 19.91 3.46
CA GLU A 161 5.38 18.79 3.47
C GLU A 161 5.17 18.15 2.09
N MET A 162 5.35 18.90 1.00
CA MET A 162 5.27 18.35 -0.35
C MET A 162 6.39 17.33 -0.60
N LEU A 163 7.62 17.62 -0.17
CA LEU A 163 8.77 16.73 -0.28
C LEU A 163 8.62 15.53 0.65
N ALA A 164 8.25 15.78 1.91
CA ALA A 164 8.07 14.72 2.91
C ALA A 164 7.02 13.69 2.49
N ARG A 165 5.90 14.16 1.92
CA ARG A 165 4.85 13.29 1.41
C ARG A 165 5.29 12.50 0.19
N ASP A 166 5.89 13.14 -0.80
CA ASP A 166 6.35 12.44 -2.01
C ASP A 166 7.41 11.39 -1.68
N ALA A 167 8.37 11.73 -0.82
CA ALA A 167 9.37 10.79 -0.33
C ALA A 167 8.75 9.59 0.40
N TYR A 168 7.76 9.83 1.27
CA TYR A 168 7.00 8.76 1.92
C TYR A 168 6.30 7.86 0.90
N ASP A 169 5.60 8.44 -0.09
CA ASP A 169 4.84 7.69 -1.09
C ASP A 169 5.77 6.86 -2.01
N GLU A 170 6.98 7.35 -2.28
CA GLU A 170 8.03 6.63 -3.01
C GLU A 170 8.53 5.40 -2.24
N PHE A 171 8.76 5.52 -0.93
CA PHE A 171 9.07 4.38 -0.08
C PHE A 171 7.90 3.41 0.08
N ALA A 172 6.67 3.92 0.19
CA ALA A 172 5.48 3.11 0.39
C ALA A 172 5.20 2.16 -0.78
N LYS A 173 5.54 2.60 -1.99
CA LYS A 173 5.40 1.82 -3.23
C LYS A 173 6.58 0.92 -3.54
N ALA A 174 7.73 1.16 -2.92
CA ALA A 174 8.94 0.45 -3.26
C ALA A 174 8.87 -1.03 -2.88
N PRO A 175 9.38 -1.91 -3.75
CA PRO A 175 9.68 -3.29 -3.39
C PRO A 175 10.56 -3.38 -2.13
N TYR A 176 10.25 -4.32 -1.24
CA TYR A 176 10.94 -4.43 0.06
C TYR A 176 12.43 -4.76 -0.08
N ASP A 177 12.84 -5.46 -1.14
CA ASP A 177 14.25 -5.73 -1.45
C ASP A 177 15.05 -4.45 -1.74
N TRP A 178 14.42 -3.40 -2.29
CA TRP A 178 15.08 -2.09 -2.46
C TRP A 178 15.34 -1.42 -1.11
N VAL A 179 14.39 -1.55 -0.18
CA VAL A 179 14.54 -1.04 1.19
C VAL A 179 15.65 -1.79 1.92
N ILE A 180 15.73 -3.13 1.77
CA ILE A 180 16.83 -3.94 2.32
C ILE A 180 18.18 -3.48 1.76
N ALA A 181 18.26 -3.22 0.46
CA ALA A 181 19.49 -2.81 -0.20
C ALA A 181 20.03 -1.44 0.25
N LEU A 182 19.21 -0.63 0.93
CA LEU A 182 19.64 0.62 1.57
C LEU A 182 20.26 0.45 2.96
N LYS A 183 20.30 -0.77 3.52
CA LYS A 183 20.64 -1.02 4.94
C LYS A 183 21.83 -0.21 5.49
N THR A 184 22.94 -0.15 4.76
CA THR A 184 24.18 0.50 5.22
C THR A 184 24.15 2.03 5.14
N GLU A 185 23.11 2.59 4.53
CA GLU A 185 22.95 4.02 4.29
C GLU A 185 21.81 4.63 5.12
N MET A 186 21.11 3.82 5.90
CA MET A 186 20.05 4.27 6.80
C MET A 186 20.67 4.90 8.05
N ASP A 187 20.12 6.04 8.46
CA ASP A 187 20.46 6.68 9.72
C ASP A 187 19.64 6.04 10.86
N HIS A 188 20.28 5.12 11.59
CA HIS A 188 19.65 4.39 12.69
C HIS A 188 19.17 5.32 13.82
N GLU A 189 19.99 6.30 14.21
CA GLU A 189 19.67 7.20 15.32
C GLU A 189 18.47 8.09 14.98
N GLN A 190 18.43 8.60 13.76
CA GLN A 190 17.32 9.40 13.25
C GLN A 190 16.01 8.58 13.22
N LEU A 191 16.06 7.33 12.75
CA LEU A 191 14.90 6.44 12.76
C LEU A 191 14.37 6.22 14.19
N ILE A 192 15.27 5.98 15.14
CA ILE A 192 14.92 5.83 16.55
C ILE A 192 14.27 7.10 17.11
N GLN A 193 14.78 8.28 16.74
CA GLN A 193 14.18 9.56 17.12
C GLN A 193 12.76 9.70 16.60
N TRP A 194 12.53 9.48 15.30
CA TRP A 194 11.19 9.59 14.69
C TRP A 194 10.20 8.54 15.23
N ILE A 195 10.67 7.33 15.54
CA ILE A 195 9.83 6.28 16.14
C ILE A 195 9.36 6.68 17.55
N LYS A 196 10.19 7.41 18.30
CA LYS A 196 9.84 7.88 19.66
C LYS A 196 8.95 9.11 19.65
N ASP A 197 8.98 9.94 18.61
CA ASP A 197 8.19 11.17 18.53
C ASP A 197 6.70 10.88 18.28
N GLU A 198 5.86 11.12 19.29
CA GLU A 198 4.41 10.89 19.25
C GLU A 198 3.65 11.80 18.27
N ASN A 199 4.29 12.84 17.73
CA ASN A 199 3.71 13.72 16.72
C ASN A 199 3.87 13.18 15.29
N VAL A 200 4.81 12.24 15.09
CA VAL A 200 4.98 11.59 13.78
C VAL A 200 3.72 10.77 13.45
N PRO A 201 3.08 11.00 12.28
CA PRO A 201 1.89 10.27 11.90
C PRO A 201 2.11 8.75 11.87
N ALA A 202 1.07 7.99 12.25
CA ALA A 202 1.15 6.53 12.29
C ALA A 202 1.54 5.89 10.95
N SER A 203 1.19 6.51 9.82
CA SER A 203 1.60 6.06 8.48
C SER A 203 3.12 6.15 8.27
N ARG A 204 3.74 7.27 8.65
CA ARG A 204 5.18 7.50 8.56
C ARG A 204 5.95 6.67 9.57
N ARG A 205 5.45 6.56 10.81
CA ARG A 205 6.06 5.70 11.83
C ARG A 205 6.15 4.23 11.40
N ARG A 206 5.17 3.71 10.64
CA ARG A 206 5.25 2.35 10.07
C ARG A 206 6.43 2.19 9.10
N LEU A 207 6.70 3.19 8.27
CA LEU A 207 7.86 3.18 7.40
C LEU A 207 9.15 3.16 8.22
N TYR A 208 9.27 4.01 9.24
CA TYR A 208 10.47 4.07 10.08
C TYR A 208 10.71 2.77 10.85
N LEU A 209 9.66 2.14 11.37
CA LEU A 209 9.76 0.80 11.98
C LEU A 209 10.19 -0.26 10.95
N THR A 210 9.73 -0.16 9.71
CA THR A 210 10.14 -1.06 8.63
C THR A 210 11.63 -0.89 8.30
N MET A 211 12.10 0.35 8.18
CA MET A 211 13.52 0.69 7.98
C MET A 211 14.38 0.25 9.17
N LEU A 212 13.90 0.46 10.40
CA LEU A 212 14.58 -0.03 11.60
C LEU A 212 14.67 -1.57 11.61
N GLY A 213 13.68 -2.28 11.09
CA GLY A 213 13.78 -3.73 10.90
C GLY A 213 14.91 -4.15 9.94
N VAL A 214 15.34 -3.27 9.04
CA VAL A 214 16.43 -3.51 8.08
C VAL A 214 17.80 -3.18 8.68
N CYS A 215 17.95 -1.99 9.27
CA CYS A 215 19.25 -1.49 9.77
C CYS A 215 19.48 -1.70 11.27
N GLY A 216 18.43 -2.00 12.04
CA GLY A 216 18.48 -2.17 13.49
C GLY A 216 19.15 -3.47 13.94
N THR A 217 19.32 -3.57 15.25
CA THR A 217 20.04 -4.67 15.92
C THR A 217 19.28 -5.18 17.14
N SER A 218 19.84 -6.16 17.84
CA SER A 218 19.27 -6.64 19.11
C SER A 218 19.21 -5.56 20.20
N GLU A 219 19.97 -4.47 20.08
CA GLU A 219 19.97 -3.36 21.04
C GLU A 219 18.66 -2.56 21.02
N ASP A 220 17.89 -2.65 19.93
CA ASP A 220 16.60 -1.98 19.78
C ASP A 220 15.44 -2.74 20.44
N LEU A 221 15.64 -4.01 20.77
CA LEU A 221 14.60 -4.89 21.32
C LEU A 221 13.98 -4.33 22.62
N PRO A 222 14.74 -3.81 23.61
CA PRO A 222 14.14 -3.26 24.83
C PRO A 222 13.17 -2.10 24.57
N LEU A 223 13.45 -1.26 23.57
CA LEU A 223 12.56 -0.16 23.16
C LEU A 223 11.26 -0.72 22.58
N LEU A 224 11.37 -1.65 21.63
CA LEU A 224 10.22 -2.26 20.96
C LEU A 224 9.34 -3.04 21.95
N GLU A 225 9.93 -3.83 22.83
CA GLU A 225 9.17 -4.58 23.86
C GLU A 225 8.42 -3.65 24.81
N ARG A 226 9.03 -2.53 25.21
CA ARG A 226 8.38 -1.52 26.03
C ARG A 226 7.15 -0.92 25.33
N PHE A 227 7.24 -0.66 24.03
CA PHE A 227 6.11 -0.14 23.25
C PHE A 227 5.02 -1.21 23.05
N LEU A 228 5.39 -2.45 22.72
CA LEU A 228 4.45 -3.57 22.57
C LEU A 228 3.64 -3.83 23.85
N LYS A 229 4.29 -3.73 25.02
CA LYS A 229 3.65 -3.91 26.34
C LYS A 229 2.88 -2.67 26.83
N SER A 230 2.98 -1.53 26.14
CA SER A 230 2.33 -0.29 26.57
C SER A 230 0.80 -0.38 26.50
N LYS A 231 0.12 0.31 27.42
CA LYS A 231 -1.33 0.56 27.34
C LYS A 231 -1.65 1.86 26.58
N ASP A 232 -0.65 2.68 26.28
CA ASP A 232 -0.82 3.93 25.54
C ASP A 232 -0.97 3.64 24.04
N ARG A 233 -2.11 4.04 23.48
CA ARG A 233 -2.43 3.88 22.05
C ARG A 233 -1.46 4.64 21.15
N ARG A 234 -0.94 5.79 21.58
CA ARG A 234 0.03 6.58 20.79
C ARG A 234 1.38 5.87 20.67
N LYS A 235 1.79 5.16 21.72
CA LYS A 235 3.02 4.33 21.70
C LYS A 235 2.87 3.09 20.83
N LYS A 236 1.64 2.64 20.60
CA LYS A 236 1.30 1.53 19.69
C LYS A 236 0.92 1.98 18.27
N ALA A 237 1.08 3.26 17.93
CA ALA A 237 0.86 3.72 16.56
C ALA A 237 1.79 2.96 15.59
N GLY A 238 1.20 2.30 14.57
CA GLY A 238 1.93 1.43 13.66
C GLY A 238 2.30 0.05 14.22
N LEU A 239 1.46 -0.49 15.11
CA LEU A 239 1.70 -1.76 15.82
C LEU A 239 2.07 -2.93 14.91
N ASP A 240 1.48 -3.02 13.73
CA ASP A 240 1.78 -4.04 12.72
C ASP A 240 3.24 -4.00 12.28
N ALA A 241 3.72 -2.82 11.85
CA ALA A 241 5.12 -2.61 11.50
C ALA A 241 6.04 -2.77 12.72
N MET A 242 5.58 -2.42 13.92
CA MET A 242 6.34 -2.59 15.17
C MET A 242 6.56 -4.06 15.51
N ILE A 243 5.50 -4.88 15.43
CA ILE A 243 5.58 -6.33 15.61
C ILE A 243 6.49 -6.92 14.53
N ALA A 244 6.35 -6.48 13.28
CA ALA A 244 7.19 -6.93 12.18
C ALA A 244 8.67 -6.61 12.45
N CYS A 245 8.99 -5.36 12.82
CA CYS A 245 10.34 -4.94 13.21
C CYS A 245 10.89 -5.79 14.36
N TYR A 246 10.13 -5.95 15.44
CA TYR A 246 10.53 -6.78 16.59
C TYR A 246 10.85 -8.21 16.17
N LEU A 247 10.00 -8.83 15.35
CA LEU A 247 10.20 -10.18 14.85
C LEU A 247 11.37 -10.27 13.85
N THR A 248 11.67 -9.21 13.09
CA THR A 248 12.88 -9.15 12.25
C THR A 248 14.14 -9.14 13.10
N LEU A 249 14.15 -8.42 14.21
CA LEU A 249 15.33 -8.30 15.08
C LEU A 249 15.49 -9.50 16.02
N ARG A 250 14.39 -10.09 16.50
CA ARG A 250 14.40 -11.23 17.45
C ARG A 250 14.32 -12.60 16.78
N GLY A 251 13.85 -12.66 15.54
CA GLY A 251 13.55 -13.90 14.84
C GLY A 251 12.46 -14.74 15.53
N ALA A 252 12.52 -16.05 15.34
CA ALA A 252 11.51 -17.00 15.84
C ALA A 252 11.31 -16.96 17.37
N GLN A 253 12.33 -16.54 18.12
CA GLN A 253 12.27 -16.42 19.57
C GLN A 253 11.37 -15.27 20.06
N GLY A 254 11.01 -14.32 19.19
CA GLY A 254 10.10 -13.22 19.53
C GLY A 254 8.62 -13.61 19.47
N MET A 255 8.28 -14.68 18.74
CA MET A 255 6.89 -15.11 18.54
C MET A 255 6.11 -15.36 19.85
N PRO A 256 6.68 -15.96 20.92
CA PRO A 256 5.96 -16.15 22.18
C PRO A 256 5.38 -14.87 22.77
N LEU A 257 6.12 -13.75 22.73
CA LEU A 257 5.64 -12.46 23.24
C LEU A 257 4.44 -11.95 22.43
N ILE A 258 4.53 -12.03 21.11
CA ILE A 258 3.45 -11.59 20.20
C ILE A 258 2.20 -12.46 20.39
N GLU A 259 2.39 -13.76 20.56
CA GLU A 259 1.31 -14.69 20.84
C GLU A 259 0.62 -14.36 22.17
N GLU A 260 1.39 -14.15 23.23
CA GLU A 260 0.86 -13.81 24.55
C GLU A 260 0.07 -12.52 24.52
N LEU A 261 0.62 -11.45 23.94
CA LEU A 261 0.00 -10.12 23.98
C LEU A 261 -1.23 -10.01 23.09
N PHE A 262 -1.22 -10.60 21.89
CA PHE A 262 -2.17 -10.24 20.83
C PHE A 262 -2.97 -11.41 20.26
N LEU A 263 -2.48 -12.65 20.37
CA LEU A 263 -3.13 -13.81 19.74
C LEU A 263 -3.88 -14.67 20.76
N LYS A 264 -3.18 -15.17 21.78
CA LYS A 264 -3.75 -15.96 22.89
C LYS A 264 -4.61 -15.11 23.81
N ASN A 265 -4.29 -13.83 23.95
CA ASN A 265 -5.04 -12.90 24.78
C ASN A 265 -6.42 -12.60 24.17
N LYS A 266 -7.45 -13.28 24.68
CA LYS A 266 -8.84 -13.08 24.25
C LYS A 266 -9.38 -11.67 24.55
N LYS A 267 -8.71 -10.89 25.40
CA LYS A 267 -9.04 -9.49 25.72
C LYS A 267 -8.31 -8.48 24.82
N ALA A 268 -7.40 -8.93 23.95
CA ALA A 268 -6.76 -8.05 22.98
C ALA A 268 -7.81 -7.47 22.03
N GLU A 269 -7.71 -6.15 21.78
CA GLU A 269 -8.59 -5.47 20.85
C GLU A 269 -8.43 -6.03 19.43
N TYR A 270 -9.52 -5.99 18.65
CA TYR A 270 -9.53 -6.47 17.27
C TYR A 270 -8.38 -5.88 16.45
N ALA A 271 -8.16 -4.56 16.54
CA ALA A 271 -7.11 -3.87 15.79
C ALA A 271 -5.70 -4.37 16.15
N ASP A 272 -5.46 -4.71 17.43
CA ASP A 272 -4.16 -5.21 17.89
C ASP A 272 -3.93 -6.66 17.44
N THR A 273 -4.97 -7.51 17.54
CA THR A 273 -4.92 -8.87 17.01
C THR A 273 -4.71 -8.87 15.49
N TYR A 274 -5.42 -8.01 14.76
CA TYR A 274 -5.27 -7.87 13.31
C TYR A 274 -3.88 -7.38 12.93
N ALA A 275 -3.31 -6.41 13.66
CA ALA A 275 -1.94 -5.96 13.46
C ALA A 275 -0.91 -7.09 13.62
N ALA A 276 -1.08 -7.96 14.62
CA ALA A 276 -0.22 -9.13 14.81
C ALA A 276 -0.33 -10.14 13.65
N ILE A 277 -1.54 -10.38 13.13
CA ILE A 277 -1.77 -11.23 11.95
C ILE A 277 -1.05 -10.63 10.73
N MET A 278 -1.18 -9.32 10.50
CA MET A 278 -0.53 -8.63 9.39
C MET A 278 1.00 -8.72 9.46
N ALA A 279 1.58 -8.55 10.65
CA ALA A 279 3.02 -8.71 10.85
C ALA A 279 3.50 -10.15 10.57
N ILE A 280 2.74 -11.17 11.02
CA ILE A 280 3.05 -12.57 10.71
C ILE A 280 2.94 -12.83 9.20
N ARG A 281 1.93 -12.26 8.53
CA ARG A 281 1.73 -12.38 7.08
C ARG A 281 2.87 -11.75 6.30
N PHE A 282 3.36 -10.58 6.73
CA PHE A 282 4.56 -9.96 6.20
C PHE A 282 5.76 -10.92 6.30
N HIS A 283 6.03 -11.47 7.49
CA HIS A 283 7.14 -12.41 7.66
C HIS A 283 7.00 -13.70 6.85
N GLY A 284 5.78 -14.18 6.61
CA GLY A 284 5.55 -15.37 5.78
C GLY A 284 5.61 -15.13 4.27
N THR A 285 5.66 -13.88 3.83
CA THR A 285 5.63 -13.48 2.41
C THR A 285 6.91 -12.76 1.97
N GLN A 286 7.37 -11.77 2.74
CA GLN A 286 8.48 -10.88 2.40
C GLN A 286 9.82 -11.30 3.04
N SER A 287 9.79 -12.22 4.01
CA SER A 287 10.98 -12.66 4.75
C SER A 287 11.10 -14.18 4.79
N LYS A 288 12.32 -14.67 5.02
CA LYS A 288 12.61 -16.09 5.31
C LYS A 288 13.21 -16.29 6.70
N LEU A 289 13.28 -15.22 7.51
CA LEU A 289 13.93 -15.24 8.82
C LEU A 289 13.23 -16.18 9.81
N ILE A 290 11.90 -16.20 9.80
CA ILE A 290 11.10 -17.06 10.67
C ILE A 290 10.53 -18.21 9.81
N PRO A 291 10.80 -19.48 10.18
CA PRO A 291 10.26 -20.61 9.43
C PRO A 291 8.73 -20.53 9.35
N ARG A 292 8.17 -20.77 8.16
CA ARG A 292 6.71 -20.73 7.94
C ARG A 292 5.94 -21.62 8.91
N LYS A 293 6.48 -22.81 9.23
CA LYS A 293 5.91 -23.71 10.24
C LYS A 293 5.76 -23.03 11.62
N ARG A 294 6.72 -22.17 12.01
CA ARG A 294 6.67 -21.41 13.27
C ARG A 294 5.63 -20.28 13.20
N LEU A 295 5.52 -19.59 12.08
CA LEU A 295 4.50 -18.55 11.87
C LEU A 295 3.07 -19.12 11.94
N LEU A 296 2.86 -20.28 11.30
CA LEU A 296 1.58 -21.00 11.33
C LEU A 296 1.13 -21.36 12.75
N VAL A 297 2.05 -21.73 13.65
CA VAL A 297 1.72 -21.96 15.07
C VAL A 297 1.06 -20.72 15.70
N GLY A 298 1.56 -19.52 15.38
CA GLY A 298 0.95 -18.27 15.85
C GLY A 298 -0.46 -18.07 15.30
N LEU A 299 -0.65 -18.23 13.99
CA LEU A 299 -1.96 -18.06 13.35
C LEU A 299 -3.01 -19.06 13.86
N ARG A 300 -2.61 -20.29 14.19
CA ARG A 300 -3.52 -21.33 14.72
C ARG A 300 -4.20 -20.95 16.04
N TYR A 301 -3.67 -20.01 16.82
CA TYR A 301 -4.36 -19.52 18.02
C TYR A 301 -5.63 -18.72 17.68
N MET A 302 -5.77 -18.18 16.47
CA MET A 302 -7.01 -17.52 16.04
C MET A 302 -8.16 -18.49 15.85
N LEU A 303 -7.87 -19.77 15.61
CA LEU A 303 -8.89 -20.80 15.54
C LEU A 303 -9.53 -21.11 16.92
N ASP A 304 -8.95 -20.63 18.03
CA ASP A 304 -9.55 -20.67 19.38
C ASP A 304 -10.47 -19.47 19.65
N ARG A 305 -10.61 -18.57 18.66
CA ARG A 305 -11.42 -17.36 18.72
C ARG A 305 -12.36 -17.36 17.49
N PRO A 306 -13.47 -18.13 17.51
CA PRO A 306 -14.31 -18.34 16.31
C PRO A 306 -14.72 -17.07 15.56
N GLN A 307 -14.97 -15.97 16.29
CA GLN A 307 -15.31 -14.66 15.74
C GLN A 307 -14.19 -14.00 14.90
N LEU A 308 -12.95 -14.47 15.01
CA LEU A 308 -11.77 -13.94 14.31
C LEU A 308 -11.05 -15.02 13.48
N ALA A 309 -11.54 -16.26 13.50
CA ALA A 309 -10.87 -17.39 12.89
C ALA A 309 -10.78 -17.24 11.36
N ASP A 310 -11.76 -16.59 10.74
CA ASP A 310 -11.79 -16.28 9.31
C ASP A 310 -10.58 -15.48 8.84
N LEU A 311 -10.01 -14.63 9.70
CA LEU A 311 -8.90 -13.75 9.37
C LEU A 311 -7.62 -14.49 8.96
N VAL A 312 -7.45 -15.74 9.41
CA VAL A 312 -6.23 -16.54 9.19
C VAL A 312 -6.43 -17.75 8.31
N ILE A 313 -7.66 -18.22 8.10
CA ILE A 313 -7.92 -19.42 7.30
C ILE A 313 -7.36 -19.32 5.87
N PRO A 314 -7.46 -18.17 5.17
CA PRO A 314 -6.82 -18.00 3.87
C PRO A 314 -5.29 -18.16 3.93
N ASP A 315 -4.64 -17.70 5.00
CA ASP A 315 -3.20 -17.90 5.20
C ASP A 315 -2.87 -19.37 5.40
N LEU A 316 -3.65 -20.10 6.22
CA LEU A 316 -3.49 -21.54 6.43
C LEU A 316 -3.62 -22.32 5.11
N ALA A 317 -4.57 -21.93 4.25
CA ALA A 317 -4.75 -22.55 2.93
C ALA A 317 -3.58 -22.22 2.00
N LYS A 318 -3.22 -20.94 1.88
CA LYS A 318 -2.12 -20.47 1.02
C LYS A 318 -0.77 -21.06 1.42
N TRP A 319 -0.58 -21.34 2.70
CA TRP A 319 0.64 -21.93 3.26
C TRP A 319 0.54 -23.43 3.49
N GLU A 320 -0.50 -24.07 2.93
CA GLU A 320 -0.69 -25.51 2.87
C GLU A 320 -0.70 -26.20 4.24
N ASP A 321 -1.22 -25.53 5.26
CA ASP A 321 -1.35 -26.09 6.60
C ASP A 321 -2.58 -26.99 6.73
N TRP A 322 -2.55 -28.13 6.02
CA TRP A 322 -3.65 -29.11 5.96
C TRP A 322 -3.94 -29.81 7.30
N SER A 323 -3.05 -29.67 8.29
CA SER A 323 -3.19 -30.27 9.62
C SER A 323 -4.40 -29.77 10.41
N GLN A 324 -4.96 -28.61 10.02
CA GLN A 324 -6.09 -27.99 10.73
C GLN A 324 -7.46 -28.38 10.20
N MET A 325 -7.55 -29.25 9.18
CA MET A 325 -8.79 -29.63 8.51
C MET A 325 -9.91 -30.02 9.47
N ALA A 326 -9.66 -30.96 10.39
CA ALA A 326 -10.68 -31.43 11.33
C ALA A 326 -11.22 -30.30 12.21
N ARG A 327 -10.33 -29.42 12.69
CA ARG A 327 -10.70 -28.25 13.49
C ARG A 327 -11.53 -27.24 12.72
N LEU A 328 -11.19 -27.00 11.45
CA LEU A 328 -11.94 -26.10 10.57
C LEU A 328 -13.33 -26.65 10.23
N VAL A 329 -13.46 -27.96 10.03
CA VAL A 329 -14.76 -28.62 9.86
C VAL A 329 -15.63 -28.46 11.11
N SER A 330 -15.06 -28.61 12.32
CA SER A 330 -15.77 -28.33 13.58
C SER A 330 -16.21 -26.87 13.62
N LEU A 331 -15.31 -25.91 13.38
CA LEU A 331 -15.65 -24.49 13.37
C LEU A 331 -16.78 -24.13 12.41
N PHE A 332 -16.86 -24.79 11.25
CA PHE A 332 -17.99 -24.60 10.33
C PHE A 332 -19.31 -25.08 10.93
N LYS A 333 -19.31 -26.30 11.49
CA LYS A 333 -20.51 -26.95 12.06
C LYS A 333 -20.99 -26.22 13.32
N ASP A 334 -20.06 -25.77 14.15
CA ASP A 334 -20.33 -25.09 15.42
C ASP A 334 -20.61 -23.58 15.24
N ALA A 335 -20.41 -23.03 14.04
CA ALA A 335 -20.60 -21.61 13.79
C ALA A 335 -22.05 -21.18 14.03
N ASP A 336 -22.21 -20.13 14.83
CA ASP A 336 -23.46 -19.43 15.13
C ASP A 336 -23.58 -18.13 14.32
N GLU A 337 -24.59 -17.31 14.61
CA GLU A 337 -24.79 -16.01 13.95
C GLU A 337 -23.56 -15.09 14.07
N LYS A 338 -22.85 -15.18 15.19
CA LYS A 338 -21.67 -14.37 15.53
C LYS A 338 -20.34 -14.98 15.05
N SER A 339 -20.37 -16.06 14.28
CA SER A 339 -19.16 -16.68 13.73
C SER A 339 -19.36 -17.29 12.34
N SER A 340 -20.56 -17.15 11.78
CA SER A 340 -20.97 -17.67 10.46
C SER A 340 -20.05 -17.26 9.31
N TRP A 341 -19.33 -16.14 9.43
CA TRP A 341 -18.33 -15.69 8.47
C TRP A 341 -17.16 -16.66 8.28
N VAL A 342 -16.90 -17.56 9.24
CA VAL A 342 -15.87 -18.61 9.13
C VAL A 342 -16.21 -19.65 8.05
N ARG A 343 -17.50 -19.81 7.72
CA ARG A 343 -17.98 -20.91 6.85
C ARG A 343 -17.42 -20.83 5.43
N VAL A 344 -17.43 -19.65 4.81
CA VAL A 344 -16.92 -19.48 3.43
C VAL A 344 -15.39 -19.71 3.35
N PRO A 345 -14.56 -19.10 4.23
CA PRO A 345 -13.13 -19.40 4.33
C PRO A 345 -12.83 -20.90 4.54
N VAL A 346 -13.56 -21.60 5.42
CA VAL A 346 -13.36 -23.04 5.62
C VAL A 346 -13.60 -23.83 4.33
N ILE A 347 -14.68 -23.54 3.59
CA ILE A 347 -14.93 -24.20 2.30
C ILE A 347 -13.80 -23.90 1.30
N ASN A 348 -13.31 -22.66 1.25
CA ASN A 348 -12.19 -22.32 0.36
C ASN A 348 -10.88 -23.01 0.77
N TYR A 349 -10.61 -23.17 2.06
CA TYR A 349 -9.50 -23.98 2.57
C TYR A 349 -9.63 -25.44 2.12
N LEU A 350 -10.81 -26.03 2.27
CA LEU A 350 -11.07 -27.41 1.85
C LEU A 350 -10.93 -27.56 0.32
N ARG A 351 -11.41 -26.59 -0.46
CA ARG A 351 -11.27 -26.59 -1.93
C ARG A 351 -9.81 -26.50 -2.38
N ALA A 352 -8.97 -25.78 -1.63
CA ALA A 352 -7.53 -25.71 -1.88
C ALA A 352 -6.77 -26.97 -1.44
N CYS A 353 -7.30 -27.71 -0.45
CA CYS A 353 -6.65 -28.90 0.08
C CYS A 353 -6.71 -30.07 -0.92
N PRO A 354 -5.57 -30.68 -1.30
CA PRO A 354 -5.54 -31.76 -2.28
C PRO A 354 -6.00 -33.12 -1.74
N LEU A 355 -6.18 -33.26 -0.42
CA LEU A 355 -6.51 -34.53 0.21
C LEU A 355 -7.95 -34.97 -0.14
N PRO A 356 -8.20 -36.25 -0.48
CA PRO A 356 -9.53 -36.74 -0.85
C PRO A 356 -10.59 -36.49 0.22
N GLN A 357 -10.21 -36.62 1.50
CA GLN A 357 -11.09 -36.36 2.64
C GLN A 357 -11.70 -34.95 2.61
N SER A 358 -11.00 -33.98 2.05
CA SER A 358 -11.48 -32.61 1.91
C SER A 358 -12.76 -32.53 1.06
N LYS A 359 -12.85 -33.32 -0.02
CA LYS A 359 -14.04 -33.37 -0.89
C LYS A 359 -15.24 -33.97 -0.16
N GLU A 360 -15.02 -35.00 0.65
CA GLU A 360 -16.08 -35.60 1.46
C GLU A 360 -16.59 -34.62 2.53
N HIS A 361 -15.69 -33.91 3.22
CA HIS A 361 -16.08 -32.84 4.15
C HIS A 361 -16.91 -31.75 3.46
N ILE A 362 -16.54 -31.32 2.25
CA ILE A 362 -17.35 -30.32 1.53
C ILE A 362 -18.79 -30.82 1.30
N LYS A 363 -18.98 -32.09 0.91
CA LYS A 363 -20.32 -32.67 0.71
C LYS A 363 -21.11 -32.72 2.03
N GLU A 364 -20.45 -33.02 3.15
CA GLU A 364 -21.09 -32.98 4.47
C GLU A 364 -21.50 -31.56 4.85
N LEU A 365 -20.60 -30.60 4.70
CA LEU A 365 -20.82 -29.20 5.06
C LEU A 365 -21.87 -28.53 4.16
N GLU A 366 -22.01 -28.98 2.91
CA GLU A 366 -23.07 -28.53 1.99
C GLU A 366 -24.48 -28.88 2.49
N LYS A 367 -24.62 -29.94 3.30
CA LYS A 367 -25.90 -30.28 3.95
C LYS A 367 -26.22 -29.36 5.14
N VAL A 368 -25.19 -28.78 5.77
CA VAL A 368 -25.33 -27.91 6.95
C VAL A 368 -25.59 -26.46 6.53
N ASP A 369 -24.82 -25.94 5.58
CA ASP A 369 -25.02 -24.59 5.03
C ASP A 369 -24.74 -24.58 3.51
N PRO A 370 -25.74 -24.94 2.68
CA PRO A 370 -25.59 -24.97 1.22
C PRO A 370 -25.30 -23.58 0.64
N ALA A 371 -25.78 -22.51 1.29
CA ALA A 371 -25.56 -21.14 0.84
C ALA A 371 -24.08 -20.74 0.97
N ALA A 372 -23.41 -21.12 2.07
CA ALA A 372 -21.98 -20.88 2.24
C ALA A 372 -21.14 -21.59 1.18
N VAL A 373 -21.44 -22.86 0.86
CA VAL A 373 -20.75 -23.62 -0.19
C VAL A 373 -20.95 -22.96 -1.56
N LYS A 374 -22.19 -22.55 -1.88
CA LYS A 374 -22.50 -21.83 -3.11
C LYS A 374 -21.73 -20.51 -3.21
N ARG A 375 -21.70 -19.71 -2.13
CA ARG A 375 -20.93 -18.44 -2.07
C ARG A 375 -19.44 -18.69 -2.34
N ALA A 376 -18.85 -19.69 -1.68
CA ALA A 376 -17.45 -20.04 -1.89
C ALA A 376 -17.16 -20.37 -3.35
N ARG A 377 -17.99 -21.22 -3.99
CA ARG A 377 -17.84 -21.58 -5.42
C ARG A 377 -17.99 -20.40 -6.37
N THR A 378 -18.89 -19.46 -6.07
CA THR A 378 -19.26 -18.34 -6.97
C THR A 378 -18.23 -17.20 -6.92
N PHE A 379 -17.85 -16.77 -5.72
CA PHE A 379 -16.99 -15.59 -5.56
C PHE A 379 -15.49 -15.91 -5.65
N PHE A 380 -15.14 -17.20 -5.52
CA PHE A 380 -13.75 -17.66 -5.61
C PHE A 380 -13.67 -18.86 -6.56
N PRO A 381 -13.76 -18.64 -7.89
CA PRO A 381 -13.56 -19.71 -8.85
C PRO A 381 -12.09 -20.19 -8.77
N PHE A 382 -11.87 -21.40 -8.25
CA PHE A 382 -10.62 -22.11 -8.49
C PHE A 382 -10.62 -22.53 -9.96
N GLY A 383 -9.49 -22.31 -10.64
CA GLY A 383 -9.34 -22.51 -12.09
C GLY A 383 -10.15 -23.67 -12.62
N VAL A 384 -11.06 -23.35 -13.54
CA VAL A 384 -11.79 -24.32 -14.36
C VAL A 384 -10.74 -24.98 -15.27
N ASP A 385 -10.68 -26.31 -15.21
CA ASP A 385 -10.03 -27.26 -16.13
C ASP A 385 -8.49 -27.38 -16.13
N LYS A 386 -7.98 -28.34 -15.33
CA LYS A 386 -7.07 -29.34 -15.92
C LYS A 386 -7.94 -30.35 -16.66
N LYS A 387 -7.95 -30.26 -17.99
CA LYS A 387 -8.59 -31.23 -18.88
C LYS A 387 -8.32 -32.66 -18.43
N ASP A 388 -9.39 -33.43 -18.33
CA ASP A 388 -9.35 -34.89 -18.23
C ASP A 388 -8.52 -35.45 -19.41
N PRO A 389 -7.45 -36.24 -19.19
CA PRO A 389 -6.62 -36.76 -20.29
C PRO A 389 -7.25 -37.92 -21.08
N LYS A 390 -8.55 -38.19 -20.93
CA LYS A 390 -9.21 -39.33 -21.59
C LYS A 390 -10.53 -38.92 -22.25
N ALA A 391 -10.42 -38.16 -23.33
CA ALA A 391 -11.41 -38.12 -24.39
C ALA A 391 -10.72 -37.58 -25.67
N SER A 392 -10.00 -38.47 -26.33
CA SER A 392 -9.66 -38.41 -27.76
C SER A 392 -9.51 -39.82 -28.27
#